data_AF-A0A126Y1J7-F1
#
_entry.id   AF-A0A126Y1J7-F1
#
_cell.length_a   1.000
_cell.length_b   1.000
_cell.length_c   1.000
_cell.angle_alpha   90.00
_cell.angle_beta   90.00
_cell.angle_gamma   90.00
#
_symmetry.space_group_name_H-M   'P 1'
#
loop_
_entity.id
_entity.type
_entity.pdbx_description
1 polymer ?
#
loop_
_entity_poly.entity_id
_entity_poly.type
_entity_poly.pdbx_seq_one_letter_code
_entity_poly.pdbx_strand_id
1 'polypeptide(L)'
;MSGMDWDLLPESALHRAVDLTVRLVEFGGAAVIFIGAVWAFVQFLLLGVRRRRPRNARPIAGFNRIRLSLGRFLALGLEFQLAGDVLRTAIAPSFDQIGQLAAIAAIRTGLNFFLGREIEAERREVERLSAHDRGGATAPAP
;
A
#
# COMPACT_ATOMS: atom_id res chain seq x y z
N MET A 1 -43.87 -7.67 -40.16
CA MET A 1 -42.89 -6.56 -40.17
C MET A 1 -42.55 -6.22 -38.72
N SER A 2 -41.70 -7.04 -38.10
CA SER A 2 -41.19 -6.82 -36.73
C SER A 2 -39.67 -6.87 -36.87
N GLY A 3 -39.10 -5.77 -37.34
CA GLY A 3 -37.68 -5.49 -37.22
C GLY A 3 -37.47 -5.12 -35.77
N MET A 4 -37.05 -6.10 -35.00
CA MET A 4 -36.81 -5.96 -33.58
C MET A 4 -35.47 -5.23 -33.42
N ASP A 5 -35.51 -4.03 -32.83
CA ASP A 5 -34.36 -3.17 -32.53
C ASP A 5 -33.45 -3.77 -31.43
N TRP A 6 -33.03 -5.04 -31.58
CA TRP A 6 -32.21 -5.76 -30.60
C TRP A 6 -30.72 -5.42 -30.68
N ASP A 7 -30.27 -4.68 -31.68
CA ASP A 7 -28.83 -4.48 -31.94
C ASP A 7 -28.25 -3.17 -31.37
N LEU A 8 -29.06 -2.26 -30.80
CA LEU A 8 -28.61 -0.92 -30.38
C LEU A 8 -28.54 -0.67 -28.86
N LEU A 9 -29.08 -1.58 -28.04
CA LEU A 9 -29.22 -1.40 -26.58
C LEU A 9 -28.52 -2.43 -25.65
N PRO A 10 -28.09 -3.64 -26.08
CA PRO A 10 -27.43 -4.59 -25.15
C PRO A 10 -25.99 -4.22 -24.81
N GLU A 11 -25.20 -3.81 -25.79
CA GLU A 11 -23.75 -3.62 -25.65
C GLU A 11 -23.41 -2.37 -24.83
N SER A 12 -24.10 -1.25 -25.09
CA SER A 12 -23.90 0.00 -24.34
C SER A 12 -24.43 -0.05 -22.89
N ALA A 13 -25.46 -0.86 -22.63
CA ALA A 13 -25.98 -1.09 -21.28
C ALA A 13 -25.03 -2.01 -20.49
N LEU A 14 -24.50 -3.05 -21.13
CA LEU A 14 -23.49 -3.94 -20.55
C LEU A 14 -22.22 -3.17 -20.18
N HIS A 15 -21.65 -2.39 -21.10
CA HIS A 15 -20.46 -1.58 -20.82
C HIS A 15 -20.69 -0.61 -19.66
N ARG A 16 -21.83 0.09 -19.63
CA ARG A 16 -22.17 0.99 -18.52
C ARG A 16 -22.32 0.28 -17.18
N ALA A 17 -22.98 -0.88 -17.17
CA ALA A 17 -23.18 -1.67 -15.96
C ALA A 17 -21.86 -2.19 -15.40
N VAL A 18 -20.97 -2.67 -16.27
CA VAL A 18 -19.67 -3.16 -15.83
C VAL A 18 -18.75 -2.01 -15.42
N ASP A 19 -18.71 -0.89 -16.14
CA ASP A 19 -17.96 0.29 -15.74
C ASP A 19 -18.39 0.81 -14.37
N LEU A 20 -19.69 0.82 -14.09
CA LEU A 20 -20.21 1.17 -12.77
C LEU A 20 -19.74 0.18 -11.71
N THR A 21 -19.78 -1.12 -12.02
CA THR A 21 -19.35 -2.19 -11.11
C THR A 21 -17.85 -2.06 -10.79
N VAL A 22 -17.02 -1.85 -11.79
CA VAL A 22 -15.58 -1.62 -11.63
C VAL A 22 -15.32 -0.41 -10.73
N ARG A 23 -15.97 0.73 -11.01
CA ARG A 23 -15.81 1.94 -10.17
C ARG A 23 -16.22 1.73 -8.72
N LEU A 24 -17.30 0.99 -8.48
CA LEU A 24 -17.74 0.67 -7.12
C LEU A 24 -16.73 -0.22 -6.38
N VAL A 25 -16.19 -1.23 -7.07
CA VAL A 25 -15.18 -2.13 -6.52
C VAL A 25 -13.88 -1.38 -6.21
N GLU A 26 -13.40 -0.54 -7.13
CA GLU A 26 -12.22 0.31 -6.93
C GLU A 26 -12.39 1.28 -5.78
N PHE A 27 -13.55 1.95 -5.72
CA PHE A 27 -13.88 2.85 -4.63
C PHE A 27 -13.88 2.12 -3.28
N GLY A 28 -14.45 0.90 -3.23
CA GLY A 28 -14.40 0.05 -2.04
C GLY A 28 -12.96 -0.24 -1.60
N GLY A 29 -12.11 -0.68 -2.54
CA GLY A 29 -10.69 -0.92 -2.26
C GLY A 29 -9.95 0.34 -1.77
N ALA A 30 -10.18 1.48 -2.42
CA ALA A 30 -9.61 2.77 -2.01
C ALA A 30 -10.07 3.20 -0.62
N ALA A 31 -11.36 3.02 -0.29
CA ALA A 31 -11.91 3.32 1.02
C ALA A 31 -11.29 2.45 2.12
N VAL A 32 -11.13 1.16 1.89
CA VAL A 32 -10.47 0.24 2.83
C VAL A 32 -9.02 0.67 3.10
N ILE A 33 -8.26 0.98 2.05
CA ILE A 33 -6.88 1.47 2.18
C ILE A 33 -6.85 2.77 2.97
N PHE A 34 -7.72 3.71 2.62
CA PHE A 34 -7.79 5.01 3.27
C PHE A 34 -8.11 4.89 4.76
N ILE A 35 -9.11 4.08 5.14
CA ILE A 35 -9.47 3.81 6.54
C ILE A 35 -8.29 3.21 7.29
N GLY A 36 -7.62 2.21 6.71
CA GLY A 36 -6.44 1.59 7.30
C GLY A 36 -5.29 2.58 7.51
N ALA A 37 -5.06 3.46 6.54
CA ALA A 37 -4.03 4.50 6.60
C ALA A 37 -4.34 5.55 7.67
N VAL A 38 -5.57 6.06 7.74
CA VAL A 38 -6.02 7.00 8.79
C VAL A 38 -5.87 6.36 10.17
N TRP A 39 -6.34 5.12 10.33
CA TRP A 39 -6.20 4.39 11.58
C TRP A 39 -4.73 4.23 12.00
N ALA A 40 -3.86 3.85 11.07
CA ALA A 40 -2.44 3.66 11.34
C ALA A 40 -1.74 4.98 11.71
N PHE A 41 -2.10 6.06 11.01
CA PHE A 41 -1.58 7.40 11.28
C PHE A 41 -1.97 7.92 12.66
N VAL A 42 -3.26 7.79 13.04
CA VAL A 42 -3.75 8.15 14.38
C VAL A 42 -3.02 7.36 15.45
N GLN A 43 -2.88 6.05 15.29
CA GLN A 43 -2.17 5.21 16.28
C GLN A 43 -0.69 5.59 16.39
N PHE A 44 -0.04 5.91 15.26
CA PHE A 44 1.34 6.36 15.24
C PHE A 44 1.52 7.68 16.01
N LEU A 45 0.63 8.66 15.78
CA LEU A 45 0.61 9.92 16.51
C LEU A 45 0.38 9.73 18.02
N LEU A 46 -0.61 8.91 18.40
CA LEU A 46 -0.89 8.61 19.80
C LEU A 46 0.30 7.94 20.49
N LEU A 47 0.99 7.03 19.80
CA LEU A 47 2.21 6.39 20.30
C LEU A 47 3.37 7.38 20.43
N GLY A 48 3.48 8.36 19.52
CA GLY A 48 4.46 9.43 19.54
C GLY A 48 4.23 10.45 20.66
N VAL A 49 2.99 10.88 20.87
CA VAL A 49 2.64 11.85 21.92
C VAL A 49 2.81 11.28 23.33
N ARG A 50 2.55 9.97 23.51
CA ARG A 50 2.65 9.28 24.81
C ARG A 50 4.10 8.95 25.24
N ARG A 51 5.10 9.22 24.37
CA ARG A 51 6.55 8.98 24.61
C ARG A 51 7.26 10.04 25.45
N ARG A 52 6.56 11.00 26.08
CA ARG A 52 7.17 11.89 27.08
C ARG A 52 7.54 11.21 28.42
N ARG A 53 7.45 9.88 28.57
CA ARG A 53 7.97 9.14 29.75
C ARG A 53 8.89 7.96 29.38
N PRO A 54 10.01 7.74 30.10
CA PRO A 54 11.17 7.04 29.54
C PRO A 54 11.26 5.53 29.87
N ARG A 55 11.97 4.84 28.97
CA ARG A 55 13.07 3.87 29.16
C ARG A 55 12.96 2.37 28.85
N ASN A 56 11.94 1.56 29.19
CA ASN A 56 12.16 0.09 29.15
C ASN A 56 11.21 -0.80 28.32
N ALA A 57 10.27 -0.25 27.53
CA ALA A 57 9.41 -1.07 26.67
C ALA A 57 9.87 -1.00 25.20
N ARG A 58 10.32 -2.14 24.65
CA ARG A 58 10.85 -2.30 23.29
C ARG A 58 10.02 -1.52 22.24
N PRO A 59 10.53 -0.38 21.71
CA PRO A 59 9.81 0.51 20.79
C PRO A 59 9.30 -0.19 19.52
N ILE A 60 9.94 -1.30 19.17
CA ILE A 60 9.73 -2.07 17.95
C ILE A 60 8.38 -2.81 17.96
N ALA A 61 7.89 -3.27 19.11
CA ALA A 61 6.70 -4.12 19.17
C ALA A 61 5.40 -3.38 18.81
N GLY A 62 5.25 -2.13 19.26
CA GLY A 62 4.07 -1.29 18.96
C GLY A 62 4.01 -0.85 17.49
N PHE A 63 5.16 -0.42 16.96
CA PHE A 63 5.26 -0.05 15.54
C PHE A 63 4.99 -1.24 14.61
N ASN A 64 5.52 -2.43 14.95
CA ASN A 64 5.28 -3.63 14.16
C ASN A 64 3.79 -4.01 14.12
N ARG A 65 3.06 -3.83 15.24
CA ARG A 65 1.60 -4.08 15.27
C ARG A 65 0.80 -3.13 14.37
N ILE A 66 1.14 -1.83 14.39
CA ILE A 66 0.50 -0.84 13.51
C ILE A 66 0.78 -1.19 12.05
N ARG A 67 2.03 -1.50 11.72
CA ARG A 67 2.46 -1.87 10.37
C ARG A 67 1.81 -3.15 9.86
N LEU A 68 1.70 -4.19 10.70
CA LEU A 68 1.00 -5.44 10.36
C LEU A 68 -0.50 -5.22 10.12
N SER A 69 -1.12 -4.37 10.93
CA SER A 69 -2.55 -4.06 10.78
C SER A 69 -2.80 -3.24 9.50
N LEU A 70 -1.99 -2.22 9.24
CA LEU A 70 -2.01 -1.48 7.96
C LEU A 70 -1.80 -2.43 6.78
N GLY A 71 -0.86 -3.37 6.89
CA GLY A 71 -0.61 -4.39 5.86
C GLY A 71 -1.86 -5.21 5.52
N ARG A 72 -2.74 -5.51 6.50
CA ARG A 72 -4.01 -6.21 6.26
C ARG A 72 -5.03 -5.36 5.52
N PHE A 73 -5.14 -4.07 5.86
CA PHE A 73 -6.00 -3.15 5.10
C PHE A 73 -5.50 -2.97 3.66
N LEU A 74 -4.18 -2.87 3.47
CA LEU A 74 -3.59 -2.79 2.14
C LEU A 74 -3.83 -4.07 1.34
N ALA A 75 -3.65 -5.25 1.94
CA ALA A 75 -3.91 -6.53 1.28
C ALA A 75 -5.38 -6.63 0.83
N LEU A 76 -6.33 -6.33 1.72
CA LEU A 76 -7.75 -6.35 1.39
C LEU A 76 -8.09 -5.34 0.28
N GLY A 77 -7.61 -4.10 0.38
CA GLY A 77 -7.86 -3.10 -0.66
C GLY A 77 -7.28 -3.48 -2.02
N LEU A 78 -6.15 -4.18 -2.04
CA LEU A 78 -5.54 -4.70 -3.26
C LEU A 78 -6.34 -5.86 -3.86
N GLU A 79 -6.96 -6.72 -3.05
CA GLU A 79 -7.87 -7.76 -3.55
C GLU A 79 -9.08 -7.15 -4.28
N PHE A 80 -9.62 -6.05 -3.76
CA PHE A 80 -10.69 -5.29 -4.44
C PHE A 80 -10.18 -4.66 -5.75
N GLN A 81 -9.02 -4.00 -5.73
CA GLN A 81 -8.45 -3.41 -6.95
C GLN A 81 -8.19 -4.47 -8.03
N LEU A 82 -7.64 -5.63 -7.64
CA LEU A 82 -7.43 -6.77 -8.52
C LEU A 82 -8.75 -7.27 -9.12
N ALA A 83 -9.83 -7.35 -8.34
CA ALA A 83 -11.15 -7.70 -8.86
C ALA A 83 -11.64 -6.70 -9.92
N GLY A 84 -11.45 -5.39 -9.68
CA GLY A 84 -11.76 -4.34 -10.67
C GLY A 84 -10.96 -4.50 -11.97
N ASP A 85 -9.66 -4.82 -11.86
CA ASP A 85 -8.78 -5.04 -13.01
C ASP A 85 -9.16 -6.30 -13.82
N VAL A 86 -9.54 -7.38 -13.14
CA VAL A 86 -10.07 -8.59 -13.78
C VAL A 86 -11.37 -8.28 -14.51
N LEU A 87 -12.28 -7.50 -13.90
CA LEU A 87 -13.52 -7.08 -14.57
C LEU A 87 -13.22 -6.26 -15.84
N ARG A 88 -12.29 -5.29 -15.79
CA ARG A 88 -11.92 -4.49 -16.98
C ARG A 88 -11.37 -5.34 -18.12
N THR A 89 -10.46 -6.26 -17.80
CA THR A 89 -9.83 -7.11 -18.82
C THR A 89 -10.82 -8.08 -19.46
N ALA A 90 -11.91 -8.45 -18.77
CA ALA A 90 -12.93 -9.34 -19.28
C ALA A 90 -13.88 -8.73 -20.34
N ILE A 91 -14.02 -7.40 -20.40
CA ILE A 91 -15.04 -6.71 -21.24
C ILE A 91 -14.48 -5.82 -22.35
N ALA A 92 -13.26 -5.30 -22.23
CA ALA A 92 -12.60 -4.59 -23.34
C ALA A 92 -11.09 -4.47 -23.06
N PRO A 93 -10.20 -5.11 -23.84
CA PRO A 93 -8.77 -4.88 -23.71
C PRO A 93 -8.44 -3.52 -24.34
N SER A 94 -8.69 -2.42 -23.62
CA SER A 94 -8.20 -1.12 -24.06
C SER A 94 -6.72 -0.99 -23.68
N PHE A 95 -5.84 -0.86 -24.68
CA PHE A 95 -4.39 -0.74 -24.49
C PHE A 95 -4.02 0.46 -23.59
N ASP A 96 -4.83 1.52 -23.57
CA ASP A 96 -4.65 2.70 -22.70
C ASP A 96 -4.79 2.36 -21.21
N GLN A 97 -5.78 1.54 -20.83
CA GLN A 97 -5.98 1.14 -19.43
C GLN A 97 -4.83 0.24 -18.96
N ILE A 98 -4.38 -0.68 -19.83
CA ILE A 98 -3.23 -1.54 -19.55
C ILE A 98 -1.97 -0.68 -19.38
N GLY A 99 -1.78 0.35 -20.22
CA GLY A 99 -0.67 1.30 -20.13
C GLY A 99 -0.66 2.09 -18.81
N GLN A 100 -1.80 2.63 -18.37
CA GLN A 100 -1.90 3.35 -17.09
C GLN A 100 -1.60 2.45 -15.89
N LEU A 101 -2.15 1.23 -15.87
CA LEU A 101 -1.91 0.28 -14.78
C LEU A 101 -0.43 -0.12 -14.70
N ALA A 102 0.19 -0.41 -15.85
CA ALA A 102 1.62 -0.72 -15.94
C ALA A 102 2.49 0.45 -15.44
N ALA A 103 2.13 1.69 -15.78
CA ALA A 103 2.83 2.88 -15.32
C ALA A 103 2.74 3.05 -13.79
N ILE A 104 1.55 2.90 -13.20
CA ILE A 104 1.36 2.97 -11.74
C ILE A 104 2.16 1.87 -11.03
N ALA A 105 2.14 0.64 -11.56
CA ALA A 105 2.89 -0.48 -11.01
C ALA A 105 4.41 -0.24 -11.07
N ALA A 106 4.92 0.30 -12.18
CA ALA A 106 6.32 0.65 -12.35
C ALA A 106 6.77 1.74 -11.36
N ILE A 107 5.99 2.82 -11.23
CA ILE A 107 6.25 3.90 -10.27
C ILE A 107 6.30 3.35 -8.85
N ARG A 108 5.29 2.56 -8.46
CA ARG A 108 5.22 1.94 -7.13
C ARG A 108 6.46 1.09 -6.85
N THR A 109 6.86 0.27 -7.82
CA THR A 109 8.02 -0.61 -7.69
C THR A 109 9.31 0.19 -7.54
N GLY A 110 9.50 1.21 -8.38
CA GLY A 110 10.66 2.09 -8.30
C GLY A 110 10.76 2.81 -6.95
N LEU A 111 9.68 3.45 -6.50
CA LEU A 111 9.64 4.16 -5.22
C LEU A 111 9.91 3.23 -4.04
N ASN A 112 9.25 2.07 -3.96
CA ASN A 112 9.49 1.11 -2.87
C ASN A 112 10.92 0.58 -2.87
N PHE A 113 11.52 0.38 -4.05
CA PHE A 113 12.90 -0.06 -4.19
C PHE A 113 13.89 0.98 -3.65
N PHE A 114 13.73 2.26 -4.04
CA PHE A 114 14.59 3.34 -3.56
C PHE A 114 14.47 3.56 -2.06
N LEU A 115 13.25 3.63 -1.53
CA LEU A 115 13.00 3.74 -0.10
C LEU A 115 13.61 2.57 0.69
N GLY A 116 13.47 1.35 0.19
CA GLY A 116 14.08 0.17 0.81
C GLY A 116 15.60 0.26 0.88
N ARG A 117 16.25 0.74 -0.20
CA ARG A 117 17.70 0.94 -0.23
C ARG A 117 18.18 2.01 0.73
N GLU A 118 17.48 3.14 0.82
CA GLU A 118 17.85 4.26 1.68
C GLU A 118 17.76 3.85 3.17
N ILE A 119 16.67 3.20 3.55
CA ILE A 119 16.47 2.67 4.91
C ILE A 119 17.57 1.66 5.27
N GLU A 120 17.96 0.80 4.34
CA GLU A 120 19.00 -0.19 4.59
C GLU A 120 20.40 0.44 4.70
N ALA A 121 20.67 1.52 3.98
CA ALA A 121 21.90 2.30 4.12
C ALA A 121 21.99 2.93 5.51
N GLU A 122 20.93 3.63 5.96
CA GLU A 122 20.88 4.22 7.31
C GLU A 122 21.05 3.16 8.40
N ARG A 123 20.41 2.00 8.26
CA ARG A 123 20.49 0.91 9.25
C ARG A 123 21.94 0.43 9.46
N ARG A 124 22.67 0.27 8.35
CA ARG A 124 24.08 -0.18 8.36
C ARG A 124 24.99 0.87 9.00
N GLU A 125 24.71 2.15 8.79
CA GLU A 125 25.45 3.23 9.43
C GLU A 125 25.27 3.24 10.96
N VAL A 126 24.02 3.12 11.42
CA VAL A 126 23.70 3.03 12.86
C VAL A 126 24.36 1.81 13.51
N GLU A 127 24.37 0.65 12.84
CA GLU A 127 25.03 -0.56 13.35
C GLU A 127 26.56 -0.40 13.47
N ARG A 128 27.20 0.28 12.49
CA ARG A 128 28.64 0.58 12.55
C ARG A 128 28.98 1.54 13.68
N LEU A 129 28.21 2.62 13.86
CA LEU A 129 28.39 3.57 14.95
C LEU A 129 28.24 2.88 16.32
N SER A 130 27.24 2.00 16.45
CA SER A 130 26.99 1.23 17.68
C SER A 130 28.05 0.15 17.97
N ALA A 131 28.81 -0.28 16.96
CA ALA A 131 29.92 -1.22 17.11
C ALA A 131 31.23 -0.49 17.49
N HIS A 132 31.46 0.71 16.94
CA HIS A 132 32.60 1.55 17.27
C HIS A 132 32.56 2.02 18.73
N ASP A 133 31.39 2.41 19.23
CA ASP A 133 31.19 2.85 20.62
C ASP A 133 31.43 1.70 21.64
N ARG A 134 31.15 0.46 21.24
CA ARG A 134 31.43 -0.74 22.07
C ARG A 134 32.90 -1.17 22.06
N GLY A 135 33.63 -0.89 20.97
CA GLY A 135 35.06 -1.22 20.84
C GLY A 135 36.00 -0.22 21.50
N GLY A 136 35.58 1.05 21.65
CA GLY A 136 36.37 2.09 22.32
C GLY A 136 36.37 1.99 23.85
N ALA A 137 35.40 1.31 24.45
CA ALA A 137 35.24 1.21 25.91
C ALA A 137 36.09 0.11 26.58
N THR A 138 36.87 -0.68 25.81
CA THR A 138 37.61 -1.84 26.34
C THR A 138 39.13 -1.72 26.24
N ALA A 139 39.71 -0.53 26.04
CA ALA A 139 41.15 -0.35 26.17
C ALA A 139 41.55 -0.44 27.66
N PRO A 140 42.30 -1.46 28.11
CA PRO A 140 42.76 -1.53 29.48
C PRO A 140 43.72 -0.35 29.74
N ALA A 141 43.45 0.39 30.81
CA ALA A 141 44.37 1.39 31.33
C ALA A 141 45.73 0.73 31.69
N PRO A 142 46.86 1.43 31.47
CA PRO A 142 48.20 0.87 31.66
C PRO A 142 48.51 0.45 33.10
#